data_AF-Q05JR4-F1
#
_entry.id   AF-Q05JR4-F1
#
_cell.length_a   1.000
_cell.length_b   1.000
_cell.length_c   1.000
_cell.angle_alpha   90.00
_cell.angle_beta   90.00
_cell.angle_gamma   90.00
#
_symmetry.space_group_name_H-M   'P 1'
#
loop_
_entity.id
_entity.type
_entity.pdbx_description
1 polymer ?
#
loop_
_entity_poly.entity_id
_entity_poly.type
_entity_poly.pdbx_seq_one_letter_code
_entity_poly.pdbx_strand_id
1 'polypeptide(L)' 'AAIIASHEKPEFIVNVKETGKVLMVDYSDLKNLKITNIDAAR' A
#
# COMPACT_ATOMS: atom_id res chain seq x y z
N ALA A 1 -5.06 12.00 -0.48
CA ALA A 1 -4.38 10.68 -0.46
C ALA A 1 -3.39 10.63 -1.61
N ALA A 2 -2.31 9.87 -1.48
CA ALA A 2 -1.38 9.60 -2.60
C ALA A 2 -1.34 8.09 -2.84
N ILE A 3 -1.41 7.69 -4.10
CA ILE A 3 -1.34 6.29 -4.54
C ILE A 3 -0.10 6.18 -5.42
N ILE A 4 0.82 5.31 -5.05
CA ILE A 4 2.05 5.04 -5.81
C ILE A 4 1.98 3.58 -6.21
N ALA A 5 1.97 3.30 -7.52
CA ALA A 5 1.94 1.95 -8.06
C ALA A 5 3.23 1.69 -8.84
N SER A 6 3.86 0.56 -8.58
CA SER A 6 4.97 0.07 -9.41
C SER A 6 4.41 -0.73 -10.59
N HIS A 7 4.99 -0.54 -11.77
CA HIS A 7 4.64 -1.34 -12.96
C HIS A 7 5.58 -2.55 -13.14
N GLU A 8 6.73 -2.57 -12.45
CA GLU A 8 7.67 -3.70 -12.47
C GLU A 8 7.39 -4.73 -11.38
N LYS A 9 6.84 -4.28 -10.25
CA LYS A 9 6.36 -5.14 -9.18
C LYS A 9 4.88 -4.85 -8.97
N PRO A 10 4.03 -5.87 -8.89
CA PRO A 10 2.62 -5.70 -8.62
C PRO A 10 2.40 -5.34 -7.14
N GLU A 11 2.85 -4.13 -6.77
CA GLU A 11 2.71 -3.52 -5.46
C GLU A 11 2.22 -2.08 -5.62
N PHE A 12 1.28 -1.66 -4.77
CA PHE A 12 0.89 -0.27 -4.65
C PHE A 12 0.82 0.17 -3.19
N ILE A 13 1.26 1.40 -2.95
CA ILE A 13 1.31 2.03 -1.65
C ILE A 13 0.27 3.15 -1.63
N VAL A 14 -0.65 3.09 -0.67
CA VAL A 14 -1.67 4.11 -0.41
C VAL A 14 -1.28 4.87 0.85
N ASN A 15 -0.94 6.14 0.68
CA ASN A 15 -0.68 7.04 1.80
C ASN A 15 -1.93 7.87 2.10
N VAL A 16 -2.51 7.60 3.27
CA VAL A 16 -3.67 8.30 3.82
C VAL A 16 -3.18 9.37 4.80
N LYS A 17 -2.86 10.55 4.26
CA LYS A 17 -2.34 11.69 5.02
C LYS A 17 -3.26 12.15 6.17
N GLU A 18 -4.58 11.95 6.03
CA GLU A 18 -5.57 12.37 7.02
C GLU A 18 -5.56 11.49 8.28
N THR A 19 -5.25 10.19 8.13
CA THR A 19 -5.19 9.24 9.25
C THR A 19 -3.78 8.88 9.67
N GLY A 20 -2.75 9.36 8.95
CA GLY A 20 -1.36 9.02 9.22
C GLY A 20 -1.05 7.55 8.94
N LYS A 21 -1.77 6.91 8.01
CA LYS A 21 -1.61 5.48 7.72
C LYS A 21 -1.05 5.27 6.32
N VAL A 22 -0.10 4.36 6.21
CA VAL A 22 0.45 3.86 4.95
C VAL A 22 -0.02 2.42 4.78
N LEU A 23 -0.78 2.19 3.72
CA LEU A 23 -1.21 0.84 3.35
C LEU A 23 -0.33 0.38 2.20
N MET A 24 0.34 -0.74 2.36
CA MET A 24 1.04 -1.40 1.28
C MET A 24 0.23 -2.62 0.84
N VAL A 25 -0.10 -2.69 -0.44
CA VAL A 25 -0.87 -3.78 -1.02
C VAL A 25 -0.01 -4.45 -2.08
N ASP A 26 0.37 -5.70 -1.83
CA ASP A 26 0.98 -6.56 -2.83
C ASP A 26 -0.13 -7.38 -3.52
N TYR A 27 -0.18 -7.25 -4.84
CA TYR A 27 -1.10 -7.95 -5.73
C TYR A 27 -0.34 -8.88 -6.69
N SER A 28 0.87 -9.32 -6.32
CA SER A 28 1.64 -10.34 -7.05
C SER A 28 0.84 -11.62 -7.26
N ASP A 29 0.04 -11.98 -6.26
CA ASP A 29 -0.86 -13.12 -6.33
C ASP A 29 -2.30 -12.63 -6.07
N LEU A 30 -3.11 -12.57 -7.12
CA LEU A 30 -4.51 -12.14 -7.04
C LEU A 30 -5.37 -13.07 -6.15
N LYS A 31 -4.89 -14.27 -5.84
CA LYS A 31 -5.55 -15.19 -4.90
C LYS A 31 -5.16 -14.92 -3.44
N ASN A 32 -3.97 -14.37 -3.19
CA ASN A 32 -3.41 -14.10 -1.87
C ASN A 32 -2.88 -12.65 -1.80
N LEU A 33 -3.81 -11.71 -1.92
CA LEU A 33 -3.51 -10.29 -1.74
C LEU A 33 -2.93 -10.06 -0.34
N LYS A 34 -1.70 -9.55 -0.28
CA LYS A 34 -1.04 -9.28 1.00
C LYS A 34 -1.15 -7.78 1.31
N ILE A 35 -1.96 -7.46 2.31
CA ILE A 35 -2.17 -6.10 2.78
C ILE A 35 -1.35 -5.91 4.06
N THR A 36 -0.46 -4.92 4.05
CA THR A 36 0.33 -4.53 5.21
C THR A 36 -0.05 -3.12 5.63
N ASN A 37 -0.58 -3.00 6.85
CA ASN A 37 -0.89 -1.71 7.46
C ASN A 37 0.33 -1.22 8.23
N ILE A 38 0.89 -0.10 7.78
CA ILE A 38 1.97 0.59 8.46
C ILE A 38 1.37 1.86 9.04
N ASP A 39 1.27 1.93 10.36
CA ASP A 39 0.97 3.20 11.03
C ASP A 39 2.18 4.11 10.81
N ALA A 40 1.98 5.19 10.06
CA ALA A 40 3.04 6.17 9.86
C ALA A 40 3.12 6.96 11.16
N ALA A 41 4.07 6.56 12.02
CA ALA A 41 4.50 7.41 13.11
C ALA A 41 4.85 8.78 12.51
N ARG A 42 4.12 9.80 12.95
CA ARG A 42 4.25 11.16 12.44
C ARG A 42 5.56 11.79 12.87
#